data_AF-A0A937N6D6-F1
#
_entry.id   AF-A0A937N6D6-F1
#
_cell.length_a   1.000
_cell.length_b   1.000
_cell.length_c   1.000
_cell.angle_alpha   90.00
_cell.angle_beta   90.00
_cell.angle_gamma   90.00
#
_symmetry.space_group_name_H-M   'P 1'
#
loop_
_entity.id
_entity.type
_entity.pdbx_description
1 polymer ?
#
loop_
_entity_poly.entity_id
_entity_poly.type
_entity_poly.pdbx_seq_one_letter_code
_entity_poly.pdbx_strand_id
1 'polypeptide(L)'
;MAGQLIPTPDDAPAVPRDLTPEQCVKMWSDLMETCDQFLIAGLRAEIGPDGDLAEAYRQWYAQTMQEHDRMIFRMATTFNERMARDVT
;
A
#
# COMPACT_ATOMS: atom_id res chain seq x y z
N MET A 1 10.85 12.80 22.07
CA MET A 1 10.98 11.48 21.43
C MET A 1 10.20 11.51 20.13
N ALA A 2 10.76 12.11 19.07
CA ALA A 2 10.08 12.28 17.79
C ALA A 2 11.05 11.80 16.71
N GLY A 3 10.76 10.64 16.10
CA GLY A 3 11.64 10.02 15.12
C GLY A 3 11.33 8.55 14.78
N GLN A 4 10.54 7.86 15.60
CA GLN A 4 10.17 6.47 15.34
C GLN A 4 9.05 6.40 14.28
N LEU A 5 9.43 6.15 13.02
CA LEU A 5 8.51 5.98 11.89
C LEU A 5 8.14 4.51 11.64
N ILE A 6 8.97 3.58 12.12
CA ILE A 6 8.66 2.16 12.09
C ILE A 6 8.08 1.81 13.47
N PRO A 7 6.83 1.30 13.53
CA PRO A 7 6.26 0.85 14.80
C PRO A 7 7.23 -0.09 15.49
N THR A 8 7.36 0.02 16.80
CA THR A 8 8.17 -0.96 17.53
C THR A 8 7.55 -2.35 17.32
N PRO A 9 8.31 -3.44 17.41
CA PRO A 9 7.74 -4.78 17.31
C PRO A 9 6.54 -5.02 18.24
N ASP A 10 6.49 -4.29 19.36
CA ASP A 10 5.39 -4.30 20.33
C ASP A 10 4.13 -3.54 19.84
N ASP A 11 4.27 -2.63 18.86
CA ASP A 11 3.18 -1.86 18.24
C ASP A 11 2.62 -2.53 16.96
N ALA A 12 3.30 -3.55 16.44
CA ALA A 12 2.80 -4.27 15.28
C ALA A 12 1.55 -5.07 15.66
N PRO A 13 0.48 -5.06 14.84
CA PRO A 13 -0.69 -5.89 15.11
C PRO A 13 -0.25 -7.35 15.21
N ALA A 14 -0.62 -7.99 16.32
CA ALA A 14 -0.20 -9.36 16.60
C ALA A 14 -0.76 -10.31 15.54
N VAL A 15 0.12 -11.12 14.94
CA VAL A 15 -0.31 -12.25 14.11
C VAL A 15 -1.07 -13.22 15.02
N PRO A 16 -2.28 -13.66 14.65
CA PRO A 16 -3.04 -14.63 15.44
C PRO A 16 -2.19 -15.88 15.69
N ARG A 17 -1.99 -16.23 16.97
CA ARG A 17 -1.09 -17.32 17.40
C ARG A 17 -1.60 -18.71 16.99
N ASP A 18 -2.87 -18.79 16.64
CA ASP A 18 -3.61 -20.02 16.41
C ASP A 18 -3.66 -20.38 14.91
N LEU A 19 -3.11 -19.51 14.06
CA LEU A 19 -3.08 -19.70 12.61
C LEU A 19 -1.73 -20.22 12.14
N THR A 20 -1.79 -21.20 11.25
CA THR A 20 -0.65 -21.63 10.45
C THR A 20 -0.26 -20.54 9.44
N PRO A 21 1.01 -20.51 8.99
CA PRO A 21 1.43 -19.61 7.91
C PRO A 21 0.52 -19.68 6.67
N GLU A 22 0.09 -20.87 6.28
CA GLU A 22 -0.81 -21.08 5.15
C GLU A 22 -2.17 -20.40 5.35
N GLN A 23 -2.73 -20.46 6.57
CA GLN A 23 -3.98 -19.78 6.91
C GLN A 23 -3.82 -18.25 6.93
N CYS A 24 -2.68 -17.74 7.39
CA CYS A 24 -2.38 -16.31 7.32
C CYS A 24 -2.29 -15.83 5.87
N VAL A 25 -1.59 -16.57 5.00
CA VAL A 25 -1.50 -16.23 3.56
C VAL A 25 -2.88 -16.26 2.92
N LYS A 26 -3.69 -17.28 3.23
CA LYS A 26 -5.07 -17.36 2.72
C LYS A 26 -5.90 -16.14 3.13
N MET A 27 -5.87 -15.77 4.41
CA MET A 27 -6.60 -14.60 4.91
C MET A 27 -6.13 -13.30 4.23
N TRP A 28 -4.82 -13.16 4.00
CA TRP A 28 -4.28 -12.03 3.25
C TRP A 28 -4.78 -12.03 1.79
N SER A 29 -4.80 -13.19 1.12
CA SER A 29 -5.32 -13.30 -0.25
C SER A 29 -6.80 -12.95 -0.34
N ASP A 30 -7.63 -13.42 0.59
CA ASP A 30 -9.06 -13.12 0.64
C ASP A 30 -9.29 -11.60 0.85
N LEU A 31 -8.46 -10.94 1.67
CA LEU A 31 -8.48 -9.49 1.84
C LEU A 31 -8.09 -8.76 0.54
N MET A 32 -7.02 -9.20 -0.13
CA MET A 32 -6.57 -8.59 -1.38
C MET A 32 -7.62 -8.71 -2.49
N GLU A 33 -8.30 -9.85 -2.60
CA GLU A 33 -9.41 -10.04 -3.54
C GLU A 33 -10.57 -9.09 -3.24
N THR A 34 -10.92 -8.93 -1.96
CA THR A 34 -11.96 -7.99 -1.53
C THR A 34 -11.60 -6.55 -1.88
N CYS A 35 -10.34 -6.14 -1.68
CA CYS A 35 -9.85 -4.83 -2.08
C CYS A 35 -9.94 -4.61 -3.61
N ASP A 36 -9.62 -5.61 -4.42
CA ASP A 36 -9.74 -5.54 -5.87
C ASP A 36 -11.20 -5.38 -6.32
N GLN A 37 -12.13 -6.09 -5.68
CA GLN A 37 -13.57 -5.93 -5.95
C GLN A 37 -14.05 -4.50 -5.65
N PHE A 38 -13.60 -3.89 -4.54
CA PHE A 38 -13.92 -2.50 -4.23
C PHE A 38 -13.35 -1.53 -5.25
N LEU A 39 -12.10 -1.73 -5.67
CA LEU A 39 -11.47 -0.91 -6.70
C LEU A 39 -12.27 -0.98 -8.01
N ILE A 40 -12.58 -2.19 -8.49
CA ILE A 40 -13.35 -2.40 -9.71
C ILE A 40 -14.74 -1.76 -9.60
N ALA A 41 -15.41 -1.90 -8.45
CA ALA A 41 -16.71 -1.27 -8.23
C ALA A 41 -16.62 0.27 -8.29
N GLY A 42 -15.58 0.86 -7.69
CA GLY A 42 -15.32 2.30 -7.77
C GLY A 42 -15.09 2.77 -9.20
N LEU A 43 -14.20 2.11 -9.94
CA LEU A 43 -13.91 2.45 -11.34
C LEU A 43 -15.16 2.35 -12.22
N ARG A 44 -15.97 1.30 -12.04
CA ARG A 44 -17.25 1.14 -12.76
C ARG A 44 -18.24 2.27 -12.45
N ALA A 45 -18.29 2.72 -11.20
CA ALA A 45 -19.15 3.83 -10.80
C ALA A 45 -18.73 5.15 -11.47
N GLU A 46 -17.43 5.36 -11.67
CA GLU A 46 -16.89 6.57 -12.30
C GLU A 46 -17.10 6.60 -13.82
N ILE A 47 -16.86 5.48 -14.51
CA ILE A 47 -16.92 5.44 -15.99
C ILE A 47 -18.32 5.14 -16.55
N GLY A 48 -19.24 4.65 -15.71
CA GLY A 48 -20.59 4.27 -16.12
C GLY A 48 -20.67 2.91 -16.86
N PRO A 49 -21.88 2.49 -17.27
CA PRO A 49 -22.13 1.13 -17.78
C PRO A 49 -21.45 0.82 -19.12
N ASP A 50 -21.21 1.84 -19.95
CA ASP A 50 -20.60 1.70 -21.27
C ASP A 50 -19.09 2.01 -21.27
N GLY A 51 -18.52 2.31 -20.10
CA GLY A 51 -17.11 2.68 -19.98
C GLY A 51 -16.15 1.49 -20.14
N ASP A 52 -14.95 1.77 -20.67
CA ASP A 52 -13.88 0.77 -20.77
C ASP A 52 -13.18 0.60 -19.41
N LEU A 53 -13.58 -0.44 -18.67
CA LEU A 53 -13.00 -0.78 -17.37
C LEU A 53 -11.50 -1.09 -17.46
N ALA A 54 -11.04 -1.72 -18.54
CA ALA A 54 -9.63 -2.09 -18.67
C ALA A 54 -8.76 -0.85 -18.85
N GLU A 55 -9.23 0.13 -19.61
CA GLU A 55 -8.55 1.42 -19.74
C GLU A 55 -8.59 2.21 -18.44
N ALA A 56 -9.73 2.26 -17.76
CA ALA A 56 -9.86 2.93 -16.45
C ALA A 56 -8.88 2.35 -15.41
N TYR A 57 -8.78 1.02 -15.34
CA TYR A 57 -7.84 0.35 -14.47
C TYR A 57 -6.38 0.68 -14.81
N ARG A 58 -6.01 0.68 -16.10
CA ARG A 58 -4.65 1.05 -16.54
C ARG A 58 -4.29 2.48 -16.12
N GLN A 59 -5.22 3.42 -16.30
CA GLN A 59 -5.02 4.81 -15.93
C GLN A 59 -4.88 4.97 -14.42
N TRP A 60 -5.77 4.34 -13.64
CA TRP A 60 -5.69 4.32 -12.18
C TRP A 60 -4.35 3.76 -11.69
N TYR A 61 -3.90 2.65 -12.27
CA TYR A 61 -2.64 2.01 -11.89
C TYR A 61 -1.44 2.92 -12.20
N ALA A 62 -1.41 3.54 -13.38
CA ALA A 62 -0.34 4.45 -13.76
C ALA A 62 -0.24 5.66 -12.83
N GLN A 63 -1.38 6.23 -12.44
CA GLN A 63 -1.45 7.34 -11.47
C GLN A 63 -0.97 6.90 -10.09
N THR A 64 -1.48 5.76 -9.60
CA THR A 64 -1.11 5.21 -8.30
C THR A 64 0.38 4.91 -8.21
N MET A 65 0.99 4.34 -9.26
CA MET A 65 2.43 4.10 -9.32
C MET A 65 3.24 5.39 -9.35
N GLN A 66 2.79 6.40 -10.10
CA GLN A 66 3.45 7.70 -10.07
C GLN A 66 3.44 8.33 -8.68
N GLU A 67 2.34 8.22 -7.94
CA GLU A 67 2.24 8.72 -6.57
C GLU A 67 3.10 7.92 -5.59
N HIS A 68 3.10 6.60 -5.72
CA HIS A 68 3.96 5.71 -4.96
C HIS A 68 5.44 6.06 -5.17
N ASP A 69 5.89 6.25 -6.41
CA ASP A 69 7.28 6.59 -6.71
C ASP A 69 7.67 7.94 -6.13
N ARG A 70 6.78 8.95 -6.22
CA ARG A 70 6.98 10.26 -5.57
C ARG A 70 7.14 10.11 -4.05
N MET A 71 6.32 9.27 -3.42
CA MET A 71 6.40 8.99 -1.99
C MET A 71 7.73 8.33 -1.63
N ILE A 72 8.12 7.27 -2.34
CA ILE A 72 9.40 6.56 -2.11
C ILE A 72 10.58 7.50 -2.28
N PHE A 73 10.59 8.33 -3.33
CA PHE A 73 11.65 9.30 -3.56
C PHE A 73 11.75 10.32 -2.41
N ARG A 74 10.61 10.82 -1.93
CA ARG A 74 10.57 11.74 -0.77
C ARG A 74 11.10 11.08 0.50
N MET A 75 10.73 9.83 0.76
CA MET A 75 11.22 9.06 1.91
C MET A 75 12.73 8.84 1.84
N ALA A 76 13.24 8.42 0.68
CA ALA A 76 14.68 8.20 0.46
C ALA A 76 15.49 9.49 0.62
N THR A 77 15.00 10.60 0.07
CA THR A 77 15.64 11.93 0.21
C THR A 77 15.69 12.34 1.69
N THR A 78 14.58 12.19 2.41
CA THR A 78 14.51 12.52 3.84
C THR A 78 15.47 11.66 4.66
N PHE A 79 15.60 10.37 4.33
CA PHE A 79 16.52 9.47 5.00
C PHE A 79 17.99 9.88 4.77
N ASN A 80 18.36 10.17 3.53
CA ASN A 80 19.72 10.59 3.18
C ASN A 80 20.11 11.91 3.87
N GLU A 81 19.21 12.89 3.92
CA GLU A 81 19.44 14.17 4.61
C GLU A 81 19.63 14.04 6.12
N ARG A 82 19.02 13.02 6.74
CA ARG A 82 19.17 12.72 8.17
C ARG A 82 20.49 12.00 8.44
N MET A 83 20.82 10.99 7.64
CA MET A 83 22.11 10.31 7.72
C MET A 83 23.29 11.26 7.54
N ALA A 84 23.18 12.24 6.63
CA ALA A 84 24.23 13.26 6.44
C ALA A 84 24.38 14.18 7.66
N ARG A 85 23.29 14.45 8.39
CA ARG A 85 23.30 15.28 9.62
C ARG A 85 23.84 14.53 10.84
N ASP A 86 23.60 13.23 10.95
CA ASP A 86 24.06 12.42 12.09
C ASP A 86 25.57 12.07 12.03
N VAL A 87 26.22 12.29 10.88
CA VAL A 87 27.67 12.04 10.66
C VAL A 87 28.52 13.31 10.86
N THR A 88 27.91 14.47 11.12
CA THR A 88 28.60 15.75 11.36
C THR A 88 28.42 16.21 12.81
#